data_AF-B6Q2T6-F1
#
_entry.id   AF-B6Q2T6-F1
#
_cell.length_a   1.000
_cell.length_b   1.000
_cell.length_c   1.000
_cell.angle_alpha   90.00
_cell.angle_beta   90.00
_cell.angle_gamma   90.00
#
_symmetry.space_group_name_H-M   'P 1'
#
loop_
_entity.id
_entity.type
_entity.pdbx_description
1 polymer ?
#
loop_
_entity_poly.entity_id
_entity_poly.type
_entity_poly.pdbx_seq_one_letter_code
_entity_poly.pdbx_strand_id
1 'polypeptide(L)'
;MAPNIFICLRNVICPLYLFDKGIRVDGHPTKDEHWESPVPGTYRYIPERGWHLIRRDGAEEEESEPRPIVYCRIVHRYLFASDMEKRCRYHRVTLKEGDEPLKCLFFQLDDGFTWVIGWDSRGRFIPGPYRKWCYDKENTTMRRMTPDEDSSAATSPTTSRNSSVS
;
A
#
# COMPACT_ATOMS: atom_id res chain seq x y z
N MET A 1 -2.80 -6.68 -34.11
CA MET A 1 -3.11 -6.67 -32.67
C MET A 1 -2.05 -5.83 -31.97
N ALA A 2 -2.40 -4.67 -31.42
CA ALA A 2 -1.46 -3.86 -30.65
C ALA A 2 -1.45 -4.34 -29.19
N PRO A 3 -0.30 -4.66 -28.58
CA PRO A 3 -0.25 -4.99 -27.16
C PRO A 3 -0.61 -3.73 -26.33
N ASN A 4 -1.36 -3.92 -25.25
CA ASN A 4 -1.86 -2.82 -24.44
C ASN A 4 -0.73 -2.21 -23.57
N ILE A 5 -0.09 -1.16 -24.11
CA ILE A 5 1.14 -0.52 -23.57
C ILE A 5 1.00 -0.07 -22.11
N PHE A 6 -0.22 0.28 -21.66
CA PHE A 6 -0.48 0.68 -20.27
C PHE A 6 -0.17 -0.42 -19.24
N ILE A 7 -0.29 -1.70 -19.62
CA ILE A 7 -0.11 -2.83 -18.68
C ILE A 7 1.38 -3.13 -18.46
N CYS A 8 2.24 -2.95 -19.47
CA CYS A 8 3.68 -3.20 -19.32
C CYS A 8 4.39 -2.16 -18.45
N LEU A 9 3.94 -0.90 -18.43
CA LEU A 9 4.60 0.16 -17.67
C LEU A 9 4.48 -0.03 -16.14
N ARG A 10 3.39 -0.63 -15.67
CA ARG A 10 3.13 -0.80 -14.23
C ARG A 10 4.08 -1.80 -13.55
N ASN A 11 4.60 -2.76 -14.31
CA ASN A 11 5.57 -3.76 -13.81
C ASN A 11 6.95 -3.18 -13.48
N VAL A 12 7.27 -1.94 -13.90
CA VAL A 12 8.61 -1.34 -13.73
C VAL A 12 8.71 -0.48 -12.46
N ILE A 13 7.58 -0.05 -11.89
CA ILE A 13 7.55 1.08 -10.94
C ILE A 13 7.58 0.62 -9.46
N CYS A 14 7.27 -0.65 -9.18
CA CYS A 14 7.22 -1.17 -7.81
C CYS A 14 7.76 -2.61 -7.72
N PRO A 15 8.82 -2.89 -6.92
CA PRO A 15 9.27 -4.26 -6.62
C PRO A 15 8.24 -5.06 -5.79
N LEU A 16 7.11 -4.43 -5.44
CA LEU A 16 5.94 -5.04 -4.81
C LEU A 16 5.32 -6.16 -5.66
N TYR A 17 5.41 -6.06 -7.00
CA TYR A 17 4.90 -7.08 -7.92
C TYR A 17 5.84 -8.29 -8.08
N LEU A 18 7.02 -8.28 -7.47
CA LEU A 18 8.02 -9.33 -7.60
C LEU A 18 7.92 -10.43 -6.52
N PHE A 19 6.90 -10.41 -5.66
CA PHE A 19 6.79 -11.35 -4.54
C PHE A 19 5.73 -12.44 -4.72
N ASP A 20 6.24 -13.66 -4.61
CA ASP A 20 5.58 -14.98 -4.59
C ASP A 20 4.58 -15.31 -5.70
N LYS A 21 5.13 -15.96 -6.74
CA LYS A 21 4.46 -16.97 -7.58
C LYS A 21 4.15 -18.24 -6.74
N GLY A 22 3.51 -18.06 -5.58
CA GLY A 22 3.66 -18.90 -4.40
C GLY A 22 2.43 -19.72 -3.99
N ILE A 23 1.43 -19.86 -4.85
CA ILE A 23 0.50 -21.00 -4.79
C ILE A 23 0.34 -21.53 -6.21
N ARG A 24 1.02 -22.65 -6.51
CA ARG A 24 0.58 -23.51 -7.61
C ARG A 24 -0.71 -24.17 -7.14
N VAL A 25 -1.85 -23.62 -7.56
CA VAL A 25 -3.12 -24.33 -7.47
C VAL A 25 -3.03 -25.43 -8.53
N ASP A 26 -2.65 -26.63 -8.12
CA ASP A 26 -2.47 -27.75 -9.03
C ASP A 26 -3.80 -28.11 -9.70
N GLY A 27 -3.93 -27.73 -10.97
CA GLY A 27 -4.82 -28.39 -11.94
C GLY A 27 -6.33 -28.38 -11.70
N HIS A 28 -6.94 -27.37 -11.06
CA HIS A 28 -8.40 -27.14 -11.20
C HIS A 28 -8.80 -25.67 -10.91
N PRO A 29 -10.08 -25.31 -11.06
CA PRO A 29 -10.52 -24.24 -11.94
C PRO A 29 -10.29 -22.82 -11.35
N THR A 30 -10.65 -21.82 -12.13
CA THR A 30 -11.05 -20.49 -11.63
C THR A 30 -11.88 -20.62 -10.34
N LYS A 31 -11.31 -20.22 -9.19
CA LYS A 31 -11.97 -20.33 -7.89
C LYS A 31 -12.60 -18.99 -7.52
N ASP A 32 -13.92 -18.99 -7.34
CA ASP A 32 -14.67 -17.83 -6.87
C ASP A 32 -14.95 -17.98 -5.37
N GLU A 33 -14.75 -16.90 -4.60
CA GLU A 33 -14.97 -16.82 -3.16
C GLU A 33 -15.65 -15.48 -2.81
N HIS A 34 -16.54 -15.48 -1.82
CA HIS A 34 -17.18 -14.26 -1.30
C HIS A 34 -16.40 -13.73 -0.09
N TRP A 35 -15.92 -12.49 -0.14
CA TRP A 35 -15.15 -11.86 0.94
C TRP A 35 -15.75 -10.50 1.35
N GLU A 36 -15.76 -10.21 2.64
CA GLU A 36 -16.20 -8.93 3.23
C GLU A 36 -15.16 -7.79 3.11
N SER A 37 -13.93 -8.10 2.71
CA SER A 37 -12.80 -7.16 2.73
C SER A 37 -11.79 -7.47 1.62
N PRO A 38 -11.20 -6.48 0.92
CA PRO A 38 -11.27 -5.04 1.18
C PRO A 38 -12.60 -4.35 0.87
N VAL A 39 -13.47 -4.97 0.06
CA VAL A 39 -14.86 -4.52 -0.21
C VAL A 39 -15.74 -5.77 -0.27
N PRO A 40 -16.95 -5.78 0.32
CA PRO A 40 -17.89 -6.88 0.21
C PRO A 40 -18.22 -7.25 -1.25
N GLY A 41 -18.01 -8.52 -1.60
CA GLY A 41 -18.27 -9.01 -2.94
C GLY A 41 -17.63 -10.36 -3.28
N THR A 42 -17.84 -10.79 -4.52
CA THR A 42 -17.24 -12.00 -5.09
C THR A 42 -15.86 -11.69 -5.69
N TYR A 43 -14.87 -12.46 -5.25
CA TYR A 43 -13.50 -12.46 -5.70
C TYR A 43 -13.19 -13.75 -6.48
N ARG A 44 -12.32 -13.65 -7.48
CA ARG A 44 -11.91 -14.74 -8.36
C ARG A 44 -10.40 -14.89 -8.34
N TYR A 45 -9.93 -16.10 -8.09
CA TYR A 45 -8.52 -16.44 -8.30
C TYR A 45 -8.28 -16.69 -9.78
N ILE A 46 -7.49 -15.81 -10.40
CA ILE A 46 -7.05 -15.96 -11.79
C ILE A 46 -5.61 -16.50 -11.78
N PRO A 47 -5.33 -17.67 -12.39
CA PRO A 47 -3.98 -18.18 -12.51
C PRO A 47 -2.99 -17.14 -13.04
N GLU A 48 -1.76 -17.16 -12.54
CA GLU A 48 -0.68 -16.20 -12.80
C GLU A 48 -0.93 -14.74 -12.36
N ARG A 49 -2.18 -14.32 -12.15
CA ARG A 49 -2.53 -12.94 -11.75
C ARG A 49 -2.95 -12.80 -10.28
N GLY A 50 -3.42 -13.89 -9.65
CA GLY A 50 -3.90 -13.90 -8.27
C GLY A 50 -5.36 -13.48 -8.11
N TRP A 51 -5.73 -13.05 -6.90
CA TRP A 51 -7.10 -12.69 -6.54
C TRP A 51 -7.55 -11.34 -7.14
N HIS A 52 -8.74 -11.32 -7.73
CA HIS A 52 -9.37 -10.14 -8.31
C HIS A 52 -10.81 -10.03 -7.80
N LEU A 53 -11.28 -8.84 -7.45
CA LEU A 53 -12.72 -8.60 -7.29
C LEU A 53 -13.38 -8.65 -8.67
N ILE A 54 -14.43 -9.45 -8.82
CA ILE A 54 -15.22 -9.55 -10.06
C ILE A 54 -16.64 -9.01 -9.92
N ARG A 55 -17.19 -8.90 -8.71
CA ARG A 55 -18.54 -8.37 -8.47
C ARG A 55 -18.64 -7.84 -7.06
N ARG A 56 -19.21 -6.65 -6.86
CA ARG A 56 -19.52 -6.10 -5.52
C ARG A 56 -20.90 -6.58 -5.08
N ASP A 57 -21.12 -6.60 -3.78
CA ASP A 57 -22.46 -6.81 -3.25
C ASP A 57 -23.41 -5.68 -3.67
N GLY A 58 -24.63 -6.07 -4.04
CA GLY A 58 -25.64 -5.15 -4.58
C GLY A 58 -25.39 -4.68 -6.03
N ALA A 59 -24.32 -5.15 -6.70
CA ALA A 59 -24.15 -4.92 -8.13
C ALA A 59 -24.91 -5.97 -8.97
N GLU A 60 -25.70 -5.51 -9.94
CA GLU A 60 -26.41 -6.40 -10.88
C GLU A 60 -25.46 -7.05 -11.90
N GLU A 61 -24.38 -6.35 -12.26
CA GLU A 61 -23.38 -6.76 -13.26
C GLU A 61 -22.01 -7.05 -12.64
N GLU A 62 -21.16 -7.79 -13.37
CA GLU A 62 -19.74 -7.96 -13.03
C GLU A 62 -18.94 -6.68 -13.29
N GLU A 63 -17.86 -6.48 -12.53
CA GLU A 63 -16.91 -5.39 -12.75
C GLU A 63 -16.26 -5.58 -14.14
N SER A 64 -16.51 -4.63 -15.04
CA SER A 64 -16.00 -4.64 -16.43
C SER A 64 -14.48 -4.80 -16.51
N GLU A 65 -13.77 -4.32 -15.48
CA GLU A 65 -12.36 -4.60 -15.25
C GLU A 65 -12.17 -5.24 -13.86
N PRO A 66 -11.90 -6.56 -13.77
CA PRO A 66 -11.64 -7.23 -12.51
C PRO A 66 -10.49 -6.57 -11.74
N ARG A 67 -10.74 -6.19 -10.49
CA ARG A 67 -9.81 -5.33 -9.73
C ARG A 67 -8.84 -6.18 -8.88
N PRO A 68 -7.53 -6.23 -9.20
CA PRO A 68 -6.57 -7.07 -8.49
C PRO A 68 -6.40 -6.63 -7.03
N ILE A 69 -6.30 -7.62 -6.14
CA ILE A 69 -5.94 -7.44 -4.73
C ILE A 69 -4.64 -8.16 -4.39
N VAL A 70 -3.91 -7.62 -3.40
CA VAL A 70 -2.62 -8.12 -2.94
C VAL A 70 -2.59 -8.17 -1.42
N TYR A 71 -1.97 -9.20 -0.84
CA TYR A 71 -1.78 -9.27 0.61
C TYR A 71 -0.65 -8.34 1.05
N CYS A 72 -0.97 -7.29 1.81
CA CYS A 72 0.04 -6.36 2.31
C CYS A 72 0.63 -6.86 3.64
N ARG A 73 1.92 -7.22 3.62
CA ARG A 73 2.69 -7.70 4.78
C ARG A 73 2.96 -6.64 5.86
N ILE A 74 2.59 -5.37 5.64
CA ILE A 74 2.77 -4.27 6.60
C ILE A 74 1.52 -4.11 7.47
N VAL A 75 0.34 -4.13 6.86
CA VAL A 75 -0.98 -4.03 7.54
C VAL A 75 -1.69 -5.37 7.69
N HIS A 76 -1.02 -6.48 7.35
CA HIS A 76 -1.48 -7.86 7.50
C HIS A 76 -2.84 -8.20 6.88
N ARG A 77 -3.26 -7.48 5.83
CA ARG A 77 -4.55 -7.67 5.14
C ARG A 77 -4.45 -7.49 3.64
N TYR A 78 -5.46 -7.99 2.91
CA TYR A 78 -5.60 -7.72 1.49
C TYR A 78 -5.98 -6.27 1.24
N LEU A 79 -5.35 -5.66 0.23
CA LEU A 79 -5.64 -4.33 -0.30
C LEU A 79 -5.83 -4.44 -1.81
N PHE A 80 -6.56 -3.51 -2.44
CA PHE A 80 -6.46 -3.37 -3.90
C PHE A 80 -5.02 -3.00 -4.29
N ALA A 81 -4.54 -3.55 -5.41
CA ALA A 81 -3.21 -3.22 -5.92
C ALA A 81 -3.07 -1.70 -6.13
N SER A 82 -4.12 -1.04 -6.63
CA SER A 82 -4.18 0.41 -6.80
C SER A 82 -4.04 1.20 -5.48
N ASP A 83 -4.45 0.64 -4.35
CA ASP A 83 -4.31 1.30 -3.04
C ASP A 83 -2.91 1.04 -2.43
N MET A 84 -2.34 -0.14 -2.68
CA MET A 84 -0.92 -0.41 -2.45
C MET A 84 -0.03 0.56 -3.25
N GLU A 85 -0.35 0.82 -4.52
CA GLU A 85 0.33 1.76 -5.44
C GLU A 85 0.20 3.24 -5.02
N LYS A 86 -0.90 3.62 -4.38
CA LYS A 86 -1.08 4.98 -3.83
C LYS A 86 -0.26 5.18 -2.55
N ARG A 87 -0.25 4.17 -1.67
CA ARG A 87 0.43 4.20 -0.36
C ARG A 87 1.94 4.05 -0.44
N CYS A 88 2.49 3.58 -1.57
CA CYS A 88 3.94 3.38 -1.72
C CYS A 88 4.63 4.57 -2.39
N ARG A 89 5.66 5.15 -1.74
CA ARG A 89 6.45 6.28 -2.28
C ARG A 89 7.95 6.14 -2.00
N TYR A 90 8.78 6.44 -2.99
CA TYR A 90 10.22 6.46 -2.83
C TYR A 90 10.68 7.81 -2.27
N HIS A 91 11.41 7.79 -1.15
CA HIS A 91 12.09 8.97 -0.61
C HIS A 91 13.56 8.64 -0.31
N ARG A 92 14.42 9.65 -0.36
CA ARG A 92 15.81 9.53 0.09
C ARG A 92 15.89 9.98 1.55
N VAL A 93 16.46 9.15 2.42
CA VAL A 93 16.62 9.45 3.84
C VAL A 93 17.97 9.00 4.36
N THR A 94 18.52 9.78 5.28
CA THR A 94 19.69 9.43 6.08
C THR A 94 19.26 8.58 7.28
N LEU A 95 19.74 7.34 7.37
CA LEU A 95 19.30 6.38 8.40
C LEU A 95 20.14 6.45 9.68
N LYS A 96 21.37 6.97 9.63
CA LYS A 96 22.18 7.36 10.78
C LYS A 96 22.85 8.67 10.47
N GLU A 97 23.10 9.49 11.47
CA GLU A 97 23.82 10.75 11.30
C GLU A 97 25.21 10.47 10.69
N GLY A 98 25.56 11.19 9.62
CA GLY A 98 26.76 10.95 8.81
C GLY A 98 26.62 9.94 7.66
N ASP A 99 25.52 9.16 7.57
CA ASP A 99 25.28 8.27 6.42
C ASP A 99 24.77 9.02 5.17
N GLU A 100 25.21 8.57 4.00
CA GLU A 100 24.69 8.99 2.70
C GLU A 100 23.18 8.73 2.55
N PRO A 101 22.37 9.65 1.95
CA PRO A 101 20.93 9.48 1.80
C PRO A 101 20.52 8.29 0.91
N LEU A 102 20.00 7.24 1.55
CA LEU A 102 19.52 6.02 0.91
C LEU A 102 18.12 6.21 0.35
N LYS A 103 17.90 5.79 -0.91
CA LYS A 103 16.57 5.71 -1.53
C LYS A 103 15.83 4.49 -0.97
N CYS A 104 14.76 4.70 -0.21
CA CYS A 104 13.94 3.64 0.40
C CYS A 104 12.49 3.73 -0.09
N LEU A 105 11.75 2.61 -0.07
CA LEU A 105 10.32 2.60 -0.39
C LEU A 105 9.50 2.68 0.91
N PHE A 106 8.82 3.80 1.08
CA PHE A 106 7.92 4.05 2.19
C PHE A 106 6.50 3.55 1.86
N PHE A 107 5.77 3.13 2.89
CA PHE A 107 4.36 2.76 2.85
C PHE A 107 3.57 3.61 3.85
N GLN A 108 2.44 4.17 3.40
CA GLN A 108 1.53 4.96 4.23
C GLN A 108 0.53 4.05 4.97
N LEU A 109 0.45 4.22 6.29
CA LEU A 109 -0.48 3.49 7.15
C LEU A 109 -1.92 3.98 6.98
N ASP A 110 -2.85 3.31 7.65
CA ASP A 110 -4.30 3.55 7.54
C ASP A 110 -4.77 4.89 8.11
N ASP A 111 -3.95 5.54 8.95
CA ASP A 111 -4.21 6.88 9.48
C ASP A 111 -4.04 8.01 8.45
N GLY A 112 -3.45 7.71 7.29
CA GLY A 112 -3.24 8.68 6.21
C GLY A 112 -2.13 9.70 6.45
N PHE A 113 -1.34 9.60 7.53
CA PHE A 113 -0.23 10.52 7.79
C PHE A 113 1.07 9.85 8.26
N THR A 114 0.99 8.67 8.88
CA THR A 114 2.16 7.87 9.28
C THR A 114 2.68 7.07 8.10
N TRP A 115 4.00 7.09 7.94
CA TRP A 115 4.74 6.31 6.96
C TRP A 115 5.72 5.37 7.65
N VAL A 116 5.99 4.24 7.02
CA VAL A 116 7.01 3.27 7.44
C VAL A 116 7.90 2.89 6.27
N ILE A 117 9.16 2.57 6.52
CA ILE A 117 10.04 2.00 5.48
C ILE A 117 9.71 0.52 5.33
N GLY A 118 9.05 0.15 4.23
CA GLY A 118 8.64 -1.22 3.94
C GLY A 118 9.65 -2.02 3.11
N TRP A 119 10.47 -1.34 2.29
CA TRP A 119 11.51 -1.98 1.48
C TRP A 119 12.81 -1.17 1.46
N ASP A 120 13.93 -1.89 1.41
CA ASP A 120 15.27 -1.32 1.33
C ASP A 120 15.58 -0.73 -0.06
N SER A 121 16.77 -0.15 -0.21
CA SER A 121 17.24 0.43 -1.48
C SER A 121 17.43 -0.58 -2.62
N ARG A 122 17.38 -1.89 -2.32
CA ARG A 122 17.42 -2.99 -3.29
C ARG A 122 16.03 -3.55 -3.58
N GLY A 123 14.96 -2.96 -3.02
CA GLY A 123 13.59 -3.42 -3.17
C GLY A 123 13.25 -4.67 -2.35
N ARG A 124 14.08 -5.06 -1.39
CA ARG A 124 13.81 -6.20 -0.49
C ARG A 124 12.89 -5.75 0.64
N PHE A 125 11.85 -6.55 0.92
CA PHE A 125 10.93 -6.30 2.02
C PHE A 125 11.66 -6.33 3.37
N ILE A 126 11.40 -5.32 4.20
CA ILE A 126 11.89 -5.22 5.58
C ILE A 126 10.75 -5.66 6.49
N PRO A 127 10.89 -6.77 7.26
CA PRO A 127 9.90 -7.12 8.28
C PRO A 127 9.97 -6.14 9.45
N GLY A 128 8.83 -5.95 10.13
CA GLY A 128 8.73 -5.12 11.33
C GLY A 128 9.51 -5.68 12.54
N PRO A 129 9.59 -4.93 13.66
CA PRO A 129 8.83 -3.72 13.96
C PRO A 129 9.28 -2.49 13.15
N TYR A 130 8.32 -1.71 12.68
CA TYR A 130 8.58 -0.54 11.85
C TYR A 130 8.84 0.71 12.68
N ARG A 131 9.86 1.50 12.30
CA ARG A 131 10.00 2.88 12.77
C ARG A 131 9.02 3.77 11.99
N LYS A 132 8.30 4.61 12.72
CA LYS A 132 7.35 5.57 12.15
C LYS A 132 8.05 6.84 11.64
N TRP A 133 7.50 7.38 10.56
CA TRP A 133 7.94 8.60 9.90
C TRP A 133 6.71 9.43 9.53
N CYS A 134 6.88 10.73 9.38
CA CYS A 134 5.90 11.62 8.78
C CYS A 134 6.54 12.35 7.59
N TYR A 135 5.71 12.68 6.60
CA TYR A 135 6.12 13.48 5.46
C TYR A 135 6.02 14.96 5.82
N ASP A 136 7.17 15.62 5.90
CA ASP A 136 7.28 17.06 6.05
C ASP A 136 6.98 17.71 4.69
N LYS A 137 5.89 18.50 4.64
CA LYS A 137 5.45 19.19 3.43
C LYS A 137 6.28 20.43 3.11
N GLU A 138 6.89 21.06 4.12
CA GLU A 138 7.68 22.28 3.96
C GLU A 138 9.06 21.93 3.39
N ASN A 139 9.72 20.94 3.99
CA ASN A 139 11.03 20.47 3.55
C ASN A 139 10.97 19.40 2.44
N THR A 140 9.77 18.90 2.10
CA THR A 140 9.52 17.80 1.14
C THR A 140 10.25 16.48 1.47
N THR A 141 10.57 16.27 2.74
CA THR A 141 11.40 15.17 3.25
C THR A 141 10.61 14.26 4.18
N MET A 142 11.07 13.03 4.36
CA MET A 142 10.58 12.15 5.41
C MET A 142 11.37 12.42 6.69
N ARG A 143 10.69 12.85 7.76
CA ARG A 143 11.27 12.98 9.09
C ARG A 143 10.78 11.85 10.01
N ARG A 144 11.56 11.53 11.03
CA ARG A 144 11.11 10.60 12.09
C ARG A 144 10.02 11.27 12.91
N MET A 145 9.04 10.49 13.34
CA MET A 145 8.12 10.93 14.38
C MET A 145 8.86 10.95 15.73
N THR A 146 8.47 11.89 16.60
CA THR A 146 8.91 11.89 18.00
C THR A 146 8.07 10.91 18.83
N PRO A 147 8.53 10.47 20.03
CA PRO A 147 7.74 9.62 20.92
C PRO A 147 6.37 10.22 21.29
N ASP A 148 6.30 11.55 21.38
CA ASP A 148 5.07 12.29 21.67
C ASP A 148 4.08 12.20 20.51
N GLU A 149 4.56 12.35 19.26
CA GLU A 149 3.74 12.17 18.05
C GLU A 149 3.29 10.71 17.89
N ASP A 150 4.19 9.75 18.15
CA ASP A 150 3.90 8.32 18.11
C ASP A 150 2.80 7.90 19.09
N SER A 151 2.70 8.60 20.23
CA SER A 151 1.68 8.43 21.27
C SER A 151 0.40 9.23 20.97
N SER A 152 0.55 10.42 20.36
CA SER A 152 -0.56 11.30 19.97
C SER A 152 -1.46 10.70 18.88
N ALA A 153 -1.01 9.66 18.17
CA ALA A 153 -1.84 8.89 17.25
C ALA A 153 -3.07 8.22 17.93
N ALA A 154 -3.14 8.19 19.26
CA ALA A 154 -4.34 7.78 20.02
C ALA A 154 -5.40 8.90 20.19
N THR A 155 -5.06 10.17 19.93
CA THR A 155 -5.92 11.33 20.23
C THR A 155 -5.89 12.35 19.09
N SER A 156 -6.96 12.38 18.29
CA SER A 156 -7.14 13.31 17.17
C SER A 156 -6.91 14.78 17.54
N PRO A 157 -6.35 15.62 16.65
CA PRO A 157 -6.07 17.02 16.97
C PRO A 157 -7.35 17.85 17.10
N THR A 158 -7.54 18.44 18.29
CA THR A 158 -8.61 19.40 18.56
C THR A 158 -8.42 20.67 17.71
N THR A 159 -9.42 21.00 16.89
CA THR A 159 -9.43 22.23 16.09
C THR A 159 -9.43 23.48 16.97
N SER A 160 -8.30 24.19 17.08
CA SER A 160 -8.23 25.50 17.73
C SER A 160 -8.84 26.59 16.83
N ARG A 161 -10.15 26.83 17.01
CA ARG A 161 -10.78 28.06 16.48
C ARG A 161 -10.30 29.27 17.28
N ASN A 162 -9.30 29.98 16.76
CA ASN A 162 -9.05 31.36 17.19
C ASN A 162 -10.12 32.27 16.58
N SER A 163 -11.11 32.65 17.38
CA SER A 163 -12.06 33.73 17.06
C SER A 163 -11.56 35.05 17.66
N SER A 164 -10.80 35.82 16.89
CA SER A 164 -10.52 37.23 17.19
C SER A 164 -11.59 38.09 16.52
N VAL A 165 -12.49 38.65 17.33
CA VAL A 165 -13.40 39.74 16.92
C VAL A 165 -12.86 41.03 17.51
N SER A 166 -12.88 42.10 16.72
CA SER A 166 -12.63 43.49 17.11
C SER A 166 -13.91 44.30 16.91
#